data_AF-A0A1D2X892-F1
#
_entry.id   AF-A0A1D2X892-F1
#
_cell.length_a   1.000
_cell.length_b   1.000
_cell.length_c   1.000
_cell.angle_alpha   90.00
_cell.angle_beta   90.00
_cell.angle_gamma   90.00
#
_symmetry.space_group_name_H-M   'P 1'
#
loop_
_entity.id
_entity.type
_entity.pdbx_description
1 polymer ?
#
loop_
_entity_poly.entity_id
_entity_poly.type
_entity_poly.pdbx_seq_one_letter_code
_entity_poly.pdbx_strand_id
1 'polypeptide(L)'
;MSFKAAQETIQEFHVLLLQAEISLLPKLVKHMVQIVPEHIVGNRPSRSEPRAVKRRPKPHKMLQHSRAEARRLTVYQRSKA
;
A
#
# COMPACT_ATOMS: atom_id res chain seq x y z
N MET A 1 -14.02 2.56 -5.14
CA MET A 1 -13.89 2.24 -3.69
C MET A 1 -12.47 1.85 -3.39
N SER A 2 -11.95 2.19 -2.21
CA SER A 2 -10.59 1.83 -1.78
C SER A 2 -10.63 0.83 -0.62
N PHE A 3 -9.88 -0.27 -0.73
CA PHE A 3 -9.73 -1.24 0.37
C PHE A 3 -9.19 -0.58 1.65
N LYS A 4 -8.24 0.35 1.49
CA LYS A 4 -7.66 1.09 2.62
C LYS A 4 -8.69 1.95 3.35
N ALA A 5 -9.58 2.58 2.59
CA ALA A 5 -10.63 3.41 3.15
C ALA A 5 -11.66 2.55 3.90
N ALA A 6 -12.05 1.39 3.34
CA ALA A 6 -12.90 0.44 4.04
C ALA A 6 -12.29 -0.02 5.37
N GLN A 7 -10.98 -0.27 5.39
CA GLN A 7 -10.25 -0.60 6.62
C GLN A 7 -10.27 0.57 7.62
N GLU A 8 -10.01 1.80 7.17
CA GLU A 8 -10.03 3.00 8.02
C GLU A 8 -11.42 3.25 8.62
N THR A 9 -12.50 3.11 7.85
CA THR A 9 -13.86 3.22 8.36
C THR A 9 -14.12 2.23 9.50
N ILE A 10 -13.68 0.97 9.36
CA ILE A 10 -13.83 -0.03 10.43
C ILE A 10 -13.00 0.35 11.67
N GLN A 11 -11.78 0.83 11.46
CA GLN A 11 -10.89 1.27 12.53
C GLN A 11 -11.48 2.45 13.32
N GLU A 12 -12.09 3.41 12.64
CA GLU A 12 -12.66 4.62 13.28
C GLU A 12 -13.88 4.27 14.15
N PHE A 13 -14.74 3.36 13.68
CA PHE A 13 -15.97 2.99 14.39
C PHE A 13 -15.81 1.78 15.33
N HIS A 14 -14.60 1.22 15.48
CA HIS A 14 -14.39 0.00 16.28
C HIS A 14 -14.83 0.17 17.75
N VAL A 15 -14.67 1.36 18.32
CA VAL A 15 -15.10 1.66 19.70
C VAL A 15 -16.63 1.56 19.83
N LEU A 16 -17.37 2.03 18.83
CA LEU A 16 -18.84 1.90 18.82
C LEU A 16 -19.29 0.45 18.72
N LEU A 17 -18.55 -0.39 17.98
CA LEU A 17 -18.84 -1.82 17.90
C LEU A 17 -18.56 -2.55 19.23
N LEU A 18 -17.50 -2.16 19.95
CA LEU A 18 -17.17 -2.73 21.25
C LEU A 18 -18.15 -2.34 22.36
N GLN A 19 -18.76 -1.16 22.23
CA GLN A 19 -19.71 -0.62 23.21
C GLN A 19 -21.18 -0.91 22.87
N ALA A 20 -21.46 -1.44 21.68
CA ALA A 20 -22.82 -1.70 21.23
C ALA A 20 -23.44 -2.92 21.90
N GLU A 21 -24.75 -2.84 22.13
CA GLU A 21 -25.56 -4.00 22.49
C GLU A 21 -25.55 -5.03 21.34
N ILE A 22 -25.52 -6.32 21.69
CA ILE A 22 -25.45 -7.43 20.72
C ILE A 22 -26.59 -7.35 19.69
N SER A 23 -27.79 -6.93 20.11
CA SER A 23 -28.96 -6.77 19.27
C SER A 23 -28.79 -5.69 18.18
N LEU A 24 -27.95 -4.68 18.43
CA LEU A 24 -27.68 -3.57 17.52
C LEU A 24 -26.55 -3.84 16.53
N LEU A 25 -25.68 -4.82 16.81
CA LEU A 25 -24.52 -5.13 15.97
C LEU A 25 -24.87 -5.37 14.49
N PRO A 26 -25.91 -6.14 14.13
CA PRO A 26 -26.25 -6.37 12.72
C PRO A 26 -26.60 -5.07 11.98
N LYS A 27 -27.26 -4.14 12.68
CA LYS A 27 -27.66 -2.84 12.12
C LYS A 27 -26.45 -1.93 11.92
N LEU A 28 -25.53 -1.90 12.88
CA LEU A 28 -24.30 -1.11 12.78
C LEU A 28 -23.40 -1.60 11.64
N VAL A 29 -23.19 -2.92 11.54
CA VAL A 29 -22.41 -3.52 10.44
C VAL A 29 -23.03 -3.18 9.07
N LYS A 30 -24.37 -3.23 8.96
CA LYS A 30 -25.08 -2.86 7.72
C LYS A 30 -24.81 -1.40 7.33
N HIS A 31 -24.86 -0.47 8.28
CA HIS A 31 -24.55 0.94 8.01
C HIS A 31 -23.10 1.16 7.59
N MET A 32 -22.15 0.48 8.23
CA MET A 32 -20.74 0.57 7.85
C MET A 32 -20.51 0.09 6.41
N VAL A 33 -21.13 -1.01 6.00
CA VAL A 33 -21.07 -1.51 4.61
C VAL A 33 -21.68 -0.52 3.61
N GLN A 34 -22.70 0.25 4.01
CA GLN A 34 -23.29 1.30 3.18
C GLN A 34 -22.39 2.55 3.03
N ILE A 35 -21.52 2.82 4.01
CA ILE A 35 -20.58 3.96 4.01
C ILE A 35 -19.29 3.65 3.24
N VAL A 36 -18.83 2.40 3.25
CA VAL A 36 -17.65 1.96 2.47
C VAL A 36 -17.70 2.40 0.99
N PRO A 37 -18.82 2.29 0.25
CA PRO A 37 -18.90 2.76 -1.12
C PRO A 37 -18.90 4.30 -1.27
N GLU A 38 -19.04 5.08 -0.19
CA GLU A 38 -18.90 6.54 -0.30
C GLU A 38 -17.42 6.95 -0.45
N HIS A 39 -16.49 6.06 -0.09
CA HIS A 39 -15.06 6.25 -0.22
C HIS A 39 -14.58 5.99 -1.65
N ILE A 40 -15.05 6.84 -2.57
CA ILE A 40 -14.64 6.84 -3.96
C ILE A 40 -13.18 7.27 -4.02
N VAL A 41 -12.34 6.44 -4.64
CA VAL A 41 -10.97 6.86 -4.98
C VAL A 41 -11.11 7.85 -6.12
N GLY A 42 -10.85 9.13 -5.85
CA GLY A 42 -10.83 10.15 -6.90
C GLY A 42 -9.89 9.76 -8.05
N ASN A 43 -10.19 10.23 -9.25
CA ASN A 43 -9.36 9.97 -10.42
C ASN A 43 -7.93 10.45 -10.13
N ARG A 44 -6.97 9.52 -10.11
CA ARG A 44 -5.55 9.79 -9.92
C ARG A 44 -4.89 9.68 -11.29
N PRO A 45 -4.93 10.72 -12.15
CA PRO A 45 -4.39 10.63 -13.50
C PRO A 45 -2.89 10.30 -13.54
N SER A 46 -2.16 10.57 -12.44
CA SER A 46 -0.76 10.20 -12.25
C SER A 46 -0.53 8.73 -11.80
N ARG A 47 -1.60 7.98 -11.51
CA ARG A 47 -1.59 6.54 -11.21
C ARG A 47 -2.38 5.80 -12.29
N SER A 48 -1.68 5.27 -13.29
CA SER A 48 -2.25 4.15 -14.07
C SER A 48 -2.28 2.90 -13.18
N GLU A 49 -3.36 2.11 -13.28
CA GLU A 49 -3.45 0.73 -12.80
C GLU A 49 -2.21 -0.09 -13.22
N PRO A 50 -1.88 -1.17 -12.45
CA PRO A 50 -0.50 -1.53 -12.11
C PRO A 50 0.34 -1.46 -13.36
N ARG A 51 1.40 -0.64 -13.33
CA ARG A 51 2.30 -0.51 -14.48
C ARG A 51 2.67 -1.92 -14.91
N ALA A 52 2.08 -2.40 -16.02
CA ALA A 52 2.33 -3.75 -16.52
C ALA A 52 3.85 -3.98 -16.66
N VAL A 53 4.59 -2.89 -16.87
CA VAL A 53 6.03 -2.82 -16.68
C VAL A 53 6.39 -1.60 -15.83
N LYS A 54 7.03 -1.80 -14.68
CA LYS A 54 7.62 -0.71 -13.87
C LYS A 54 8.87 -0.18 -14.57
N ARG A 55 8.68 0.61 -15.63
CA ARG A 55 9.72 1.14 -16.54
C ARG A 55 10.58 2.28 -15.97
N ARG A 56 10.88 2.30 -14.67
CA ARG A 56 11.94 3.18 -14.17
C ARG A 56 13.23 2.36 -14.15
N PRO A 57 14.05 2.39 -15.21
CA PRO A 57 15.35 1.75 -15.17
C PRO A 57 16.10 2.29 -13.96
N LYS A 58 16.75 1.41 -13.21
CA LYS A 58 17.60 1.86 -12.10
C LYS A 58 18.70 2.73 -12.69
N PRO A 59 19.06 3.86 -12.04
CA PRO A 59 20.14 4.73 -12.52
C PRO A 59 21.52 4.05 -12.50
N HIS A 60 21.61 2.84 -11.94
CA HIS A 60 22.79 2.01 -11.89
C HIS A 60 22.48 0.60 -12.43
N LYS A 61 23.50 -0.06 -12.98
CA LYS A 61 23.43 -1.45 -13.41
C LYS A 61 23.10 -2.34 -12.20
N MET A 62 22.32 -3.40 -12.44
CA MET A 62 22.03 -4.41 -11.42
C MET A 62 23.28 -5.25 -11.15
N LEU A 63 23.52 -5.59 -9.88
CA LEU A 63 24.60 -6.46 -9.49
C LEU A 63 24.37 -7.88 -10.04
N GLN A 64 25.35 -8.42 -10.77
CA GLN A 64 25.30 -9.78 -11.37
C GLN A 64 26.12 -10.82 -10.58
N HIS A 65 26.59 -10.46 -9.39
CA HIS A 65 27.45 -11.29 -8.53
C HIS A 65 26.98 -11.22 -7.08
N SER A 66 27.51 -12.11 -6.22
CA SER A 66 27.28 -11.99 -4.79
C SER A 66 27.90 -10.69 -4.24
N ARG A 67 27.37 -10.19 -3.11
CA ARG A 67 27.91 -8.98 -2.47
C ARG A 67 29.38 -9.12 -2.06
N ALA A 68 29.80 -10.33 -1.68
CA ALA A 68 31.18 -10.62 -1.29
C ALA A 68 32.16 -10.54 -2.46
N GLU A 69 31.74 -11.00 -3.65
CA GLU A 69 32.52 -10.90 -4.89
C GLU A 69 32.54 -9.46 -5.40
N ALA A 70 31.39 -8.79 -5.44
CA ALA A 70 31.27 -7.43 -5.93
C ALA A 70 32.18 -6.43 -5.19
N ARG A 71 32.34 -6.58 -3.87
CA ARG A 71 33.24 -5.75 -3.05
C ARG A 71 34.72 -5.88 -3.43
N ARG A 72 35.12 -7.03 -3.98
CA ARG A 72 36.49 -7.31 -4.43
C ARG A 72 36.77 -6.80 -5.85
N LEU A 73 35.73 -6.53 -6.64
CA LEU A 73 35.85 -6.04 -8.01
C LEU A 73 36.04 -4.52 -8.04
N THR A 74 37.09 -4.07 -8.70
CA THR A 74 37.46 -2.64 -8.83
C THR A 74 36.35 -1.79 -9.46
N VAL A 75 35.53 -2.37 -10.34
CA VAL A 75 34.40 -1.70 -11.01
C VAL A 75 33.34 -1.18 -10.02
N TYR A 76 33.20 -1.80 -8.84
CA TYR A 76 32.24 -1.39 -7.81
C TYR A 76 32.88 -0.65 -6.63
N GLN A 77 34.20 -0.54 -6.61
CA GLN A 77 34.91 0.22 -5.60
C GLN A 77 34.74 1.72 -5.89
N ARG A 78 34.33 2.50 -4.89
CA ARG A 78 34.32 3.96 -5.02
C ARG A 78 35.76 4.42 -5.24
N SER A 79 36.00 5.26 -6.26
CA SER A 79 37.28 5.95 -6.38
C SER A 79 37.51 6.73 -5.09
N LYS A 80 38.69 6.57 -4.48
CA LYS A 80 39.10 7.46 -3.41
C LYS A 80 39.23 8.86 -4.02
N ALA A 81 38.43 9.80 -3.51
CA ALA A 81 38.61 11.23 -3.76
C ALA A 81 39.89 11.70 -3.08
#